data_AF-A0A023FRG7-F1
#
_entry.id   AF-A0A023FRG7-F1
#
_cell.length_a   1.000
_cell.length_b   1.000
_cell.length_c   1.000
_cell.angle_alpha   90.00
_cell.angle_beta   90.00
_cell.angle_gamma   90.00
#
_symmetry.space_group_name_H-M   'P 1'
#
loop_
_entity.id
_entity.type
_entity.pdbx_description
1 polymer ?
#
loop_
_entity_poly.entity_id
_entity_poly.type
_entity_poly.pdbx_seq_one_letter_code
_entity_poly.pdbx_strand_id
1 'polypeptide(L)'
;FRLSKLRQLTLKRIIASLPQVCTDHCVNICTRSFHRSRKMLLLVMMILGLVLYIGPSLFRWVRRKTPIMIDPSIGCVALNVDPFLRDVGEFDASLYRSYESSTDKRLLSFVGNGKIGFSVDDDNTLYVFNNRTLSLPLPFHPGVEITYPQASHQEGNVVHFVKGTVFRYQCFNKRRKTISVSHTYYAHRTIPSLLVQTVKIVNPLSDPITFGIEQKGSTTENLQAKPLGIKDRYGQDNIIWHGKVSTGSAKDTVIAFALVTPKLPSTVTVEPKSSTVLRIQTLVDYSGPLKSKDYPSAVSQLQSFLKEEMQRVVSIESHILRNMHVDAWSQLWSTGFGISQSKAYGALNGDVINGTIYYILSHVRALASEWNTGPAEHRELQALLAYPEHCYGGHHTLQASTYGLTHHLQ
;
A
#
# COMPACT_ATOMS: atom_id res chain seq x y z
N PHE A 1 47.19 -83.59 34.16
CA PHE A 1 47.32 -84.58 33.07
C PHE A 1 48.42 -84.07 32.14
N ARG A 2 49.69 -84.41 32.40
CA ARG A 2 50.40 -85.59 31.85
C ARG A 2 50.36 -85.58 30.32
N LEU A 3 51.50 -85.26 29.70
CA LEU A 3 52.37 -86.21 28.96
C LEU A 3 51.72 -86.62 27.63
N SER A 4 52.33 -86.49 26.46
CA SER A 4 53.71 -86.79 26.07
C SER A 4 53.77 -86.55 24.55
N LYS A 5 54.78 -85.95 23.92
CA LYS A 5 56.23 -86.21 23.98
C LYS A 5 56.59 -87.63 23.52
N LEU A 6 56.60 -87.83 22.20
CA LEU A 6 57.35 -88.87 21.46
C LEU A 6 57.22 -88.43 19.99
N ARG A 7 58.22 -88.18 19.14
CA ARG A 7 59.65 -88.46 19.00
C ARG A 7 60.10 -87.41 17.96
N GLN A 8 61.09 -86.53 18.14
CA GLN A 8 62.52 -86.79 18.29
C GLN A 8 62.93 -88.23 17.98
N LEU A 9 63.21 -88.45 16.69
CA LEU A 9 63.97 -89.49 16.00
C LEU A 9 63.43 -89.38 14.56
N THR A 10 64.13 -88.86 13.56
CA THR A 10 65.48 -89.25 13.15
C THR A 10 65.95 -88.30 12.05
N LEU A 11 67.24 -87.95 12.14
CA LEU A 11 68.19 -87.92 11.03
C LEU A 11 67.79 -87.09 9.80
N LYS A 12 68.35 -85.88 9.65
CA LYS A 12 69.63 -85.67 8.91
C LYS A 12 69.67 -86.44 7.58
N ARG A 13 69.97 -85.66 6.52
CA ARG A 13 70.53 -86.07 5.21
C ARG A 13 69.47 -86.68 4.29
N ILE A 14 69.18 -86.18 3.09
CA ILE A 14 69.91 -85.46 2.03
C ILE A 14 68.80 -84.78 1.20
N ILE A 15 68.92 -83.53 0.75
CA ILE A 15 69.15 -83.11 -0.65
C ILE A 15 69.08 -81.57 -0.54
N ALA A 16 70.20 -80.85 -0.52
CA ALA A 16 70.97 -80.41 -1.69
C ALA A 16 70.18 -79.44 -2.58
N SER A 17 70.73 -78.22 -2.69
CA SER A 17 70.56 -77.27 -3.80
C SER A 17 69.15 -76.78 -4.16
N LEU A 18 68.79 -75.55 -3.74
CA LEU A 18 68.47 -74.39 -4.59
C LEU A 18 67.84 -73.24 -3.74
N PRO A 19 67.88 -71.98 -4.22
CA PRO A 19 68.14 -70.81 -3.38
C PRO A 19 66.91 -70.11 -2.80
N GLN A 20 67.20 -69.35 -1.74
CA GLN A 20 66.42 -68.23 -1.19
C GLN A 20 66.10 -67.19 -2.27
N VAL A 21 64.91 -67.21 -2.84
CA VAL A 21 64.28 -66.01 -3.40
C VAL A 21 62.77 -66.17 -3.25
N CYS A 22 62.17 -65.60 -2.19
CA CYS A 22 60.76 -65.13 -2.20
C CYS A 22 60.22 -64.54 -0.88
N THR A 23 61.04 -64.20 0.12
CA THR A 23 60.50 -63.67 1.39
C THR A 23 60.82 -62.22 1.73
N ASP A 24 61.79 -61.56 1.09
CA ASP A 24 62.19 -60.20 1.48
C ASP A 24 61.59 -59.08 0.63
N HIS A 25 60.96 -59.39 -0.52
CA HIS A 25 60.47 -58.34 -1.42
C HIS A 25 59.07 -57.83 -1.10
N CYS A 26 58.20 -58.64 -0.46
CA CYS A 26 56.83 -58.24 -0.13
C CYS A 26 56.73 -57.32 1.11
N VAL A 27 57.64 -57.44 2.09
CA VAL A 27 57.58 -56.63 3.32
C VAL A 27 58.02 -55.18 3.09
N ASN A 28 58.96 -54.94 2.17
CA ASN A 28 59.46 -53.60 1.86
C ASN A 28 58.56 -52.79 0.90
N ILE A 29 57.68 -53.46 0.13
CA ILE A 29 56.74 -52.79 -0.78
C ILE A 29 55.48 -52.31 -0.03
N CYS A 30 54.98 -53.09 0.93
CA CYS A 30 53.82 -52.69 1.75
C CYS A 30 54.13 -51.51 2.69
N THR A 31 55.33 -51.43 3.27
CA THR A 31 55.71 -50.32 4.18
C THR A 31 56.00 -49.01 3.44
N ARG A 32 56.60 -49.06 2.23
CA ARG A 32 56.80 -47.86 1.39
C ARG A 32 55.49 -47.31 0.80
N SER A 33 54.53 -48.17 0.46
CA SER A 33 53.22 -47.74 -0.05
C SER A 33 52.38 -47.02 1.03
N PHE A 34 52.37 -47.55 2.26
CA PHE A 34 51.62 -46.98 3.38
C PHE A 34 52.19 -45.63 3.88
N HIS A 35 53.51 -45.44 3.77
CA HIS A 35 54.15 -44.18 4.15
C HIS A 35 53.93 -43.05 3.13
N ARG A 36 53.68 -43.40 1.86
CA ARG A 36 53.39 -42.47 0.77
C ARG A 36 51.94 -41.97 0.83
N SER A 37 50.98 -42.83 1.21
CA SER A 37 49.58 -42.44 1.39
C SER A 37 49.34 -41.53 2.61
N ARG A 38 50.04 -41.76 3.73
CA ARG A 38 49.97 -40.89 4.93
C ARG A 38 50.50 -39.49 4.67
N LYS A 39 51.62 -39.37 3.95
CA LYS A 39 52.17 -38.07 3.54
C LYS A 39 51.23 -37.33 2.57
N MET A 40 50.61 -38.06 1.64
CA MET A 40 49.61 -37.50 0.73
C MET A 40 48.35 -37.04 1.46
N LEU A 41 47.86 -37.83 2.43
CA LEU A 41 46.70 -37.48 3.24
C LEU A 41 46.93 -36.23 4.08
N LEU A 42 48.10 -36.12 4.72
CA LEU A 42 48.48 -34.92 5.48
C LEU A 42 48.60 -33.68 4.59
N LEU A 43 49.11 -33.83 3.38
CA LEU A 43 49.24 -32.74 2.40
C LEU A 43 47.86 -32.30 1.90
N VAL A 44 46.95 -33.25 1.63
CA VAL A 44 45.54 -32.95 1.30
C VAL A 44 44.83 -32.25 2.46
N MET A 45 45.02 -32.71 3.70
CA MET A 45 44.43 -32.06 4.89
C MET A 45 44.98 -30.65 5.11
N MET A 46 46.27 -30.42 4.85
CA MET A 46 46.87 -29.09 4.92
C MET A 46 46.33 -28.16 3.83
N ILE A 47 46.20 -28.65 2.60
CA ILE A 47 45.59 -27.90 1.49
C ILE A 47 44.12 -27.60 1.81
N LEU A 48 43.36 -28.56 2.32
CA LEU A 48 41.96 -28.36 2.68
C LEU A 48 41.81 -27.35 3.82
N GLY A 49 42.68 -27.41 4.83
CA GLY A 49 42.75 -26.41 5.89
C GLY A 49 43.07 -25.02 5.36
N LEU A 50 44.03 -24.91 4.42
CA LEU A 50 44.38 -23.67 3.76
C LEU A 50 43.22 -23.11 2.92
N VAL A 51 42.51 -23.97 2.18
CA VAL A 51 41.34 -23.59 1.38
C VAL A 51 40.16 -23.19 2.28
N LEU A 52 39.96 -23.83 3.43
CA LEU A 52 38.92 -23.43 4.38
C LEU A 52 39.27 -22.14 5.13
N TYR A 53 40.57 -21.88 5.34
CA TYR A 53 41.04 -20.67 6.02
C TYR A 53 41.09 -19.45 5.08
N ILE A 54 41.63 -19.63 3.88
CA ILE A 54 41.84 -18.57 2.88
C ILE A 54 40.67 -18.46 1.91
N GLY A 55 39.95 -19.55 1.64
CA GLY A 55 38.82 -19.56 0.71
C GLY A 55 37.75 -18.52 1.03
N PRO A 56 37.25 -18.38 2.28
CA PRO A 56 36.24 -17.38 2.61
C PRO A 56 36.72 -15.93 2.39
N SER A 57 37.99 -15.63 2.65
CA SER A 57 38.55 -14.28 2.47
C SER A 57 38.84 -13.97 1.00
N LEU A 58 39.36 -14.93 0.23
CA LEU A 58 39.56 -14.82 -1.21
C LEU A 58 38.23 -14.78 -1.97
N PHE A 59 37.23 -15.54 -1.53
CA PHE A 59 35.89 -15.54 -2.13
C PHE A 59 35.14 -14.23 -1.83
N ARG A 60 35.33 -13.63 -0.64
CA ARG A 60 34.86 -12.26 -0.35
C ARG A 60 35.58 -11.21 -1.19
N TRP A 61 36.86 -11.43 -1.52
CA TRP A 61 37.65 -10.51 -2.34
C TRP A 61 37.31 -10.60 -3.84
N VAL A 62 37.15 -11.81 -4.38
CA VAL A 62 36.73 -12.05 -5.78
C VAL A 62 35.24 -11.72 -5.98
N ARG A 63 34.38 -11.99 -4.99
CA ARG A 63 33.02 -11.46 -4.92
C ARG A 63 32.97 -10.11 -4.22
N ARG A 64 33.90 -9.19 -4.52
CA ARG A 64 33.61 -7.74 -4.42
C ARG A 64 32.53 -7.37 -5.45
N LYS A 65 31.35 -7.99 -5.39
CA LYS A 65 30.14 -7.24 -5.67
C LYS A 65 30.16 -6.15 -4.62
N THR A 66 30.22 -4.90 -5.06
CA THR A 66 29.87 -3.76 -4.22
C THR A 66 28.67 -4.18 -3.36
N PRO A 67 28.68 -3.93 -2.03
CA PRO A 67 27.46 -4.13 -1.27
C PRO A 67 26.36 -3.41 -2.04
N ILE A 68 25.28 -4.12 -2.38
CA ILE A 68 24.11 -3.48 -2.98
C ILE A 68 23.75 -2.40 -1.98
N MET A 69 24.06 -1.14 -2.32
CA MET A 69 23.66 0.00 -1.51
C MET A 69 22.16 0.08 -1.70
N ILE A 70 21.43 -0.72 -0.94
CA ILE A 70 19.98 -0.63 -0.84
C ILE A 70 19.74 0.79 -0.36
N ASP A 71 19.15 1.61 -1.22
CA ASP A 71 18.79 2.98 -0.91
C ASP A 71 18.05 2.97 0.43
N PRO A 72 18.54 3.66 1.49
CA PRO A 72 17.92 3.63 2.80
C PRO A 72 16.43 3.99 2.76
N SER A 73 16.02 4.81 1.79
CA SER A 73 14.62 5.19 1.59
C SER A 73 13.73 4.00 1.20
N ILE A 74 14.25 2.97 0.52
CA ILE A 74 13.53 1.72 0.22
C ILE A 74 13.13 1.02 1.52
N GLY A 75 14.08 0.89 2.46
CA GLY A 75 13.82 0.29 3.77
C GLY A 75 12.79 1.10 4.57
N CYS A 76 12.84 2.43 4.49
CA CYS A 76 11.84 3.30 5.11
C CYS A 76 10.45 3.11 4.51
N VAL A 77 10.31 3.01 3.18
CA VAL A 77 9.02 2.74 2.55
C VAL A 77 8.51 1.37 2.96
N ALA A 78 9.35 0.33 2.89
CA ALA A 78 9.01 -1.03 3.32
C ALA A 78 8.41 -1.05 4.73
N LEU A 79 9.10 -0.46 5.72
CA LEU A 79 8.63 -0.40 7.10
C LEU A 79 7.24 0.24 7.27
N ASN A 80 6.87 1.20 6.42
CA ASN A 80 5.57 1.86 6.48
C ASN A 80 4.47 1.06 5.77
N VAL A 81 4.80 0.27 4.75
CA VAL A 81 3.83 -0.54 4.00
C VAL A 81 3.68 -1.97 4.54
N ASP A 82 4.69 -2.47 5.25
CA ASP A 82 4.70 -3.82 5.85
C ASP A 82 3.45 -4.15 6.68
N PRO A 83 2.87 -3.21 7.48
CA PRO A 83 1.64 -3.48 8.20
C PRO A 83 0.45 -3.90 7.32
N PHE A 84 0.46 -3.55 6.04
CA PHE A 84 -0.61 -3.87 5.08
C PHE A 84 -0.36 -5.17 4.31
N LEU A 85 0.79 -5.84 4.48
CA LEU A 85 1.12 -7.06 3.73
C LEU A 85 0.11 -8.19 3.96
N ARG A 86 -0.45 -8.28 5.18
CA ARG A 86 -1.52 -9.24 5.47
C ARG A 86 -2.79 -8.90 4.70
N ASP A 87 -3.23 -7.64 4.77
CA ASP A 87 -4.43 -7.16 4.10
C ASP A 87 -4.30 -7.32 2.56
N VAL A 88 -3.09 -7.14 2.00
CA VAL A 88 -2.80 -7.45 0.59
C VAL A 88 -2.89 -8.95 0.30
N GLY A 89 -2.38 -9.80 1.19
CA GLY A 89 -2.48 -11.25 1.08
C GLY A 89 -3.91 -11.78 1.17
N GLU A 90 -4.80 -11.06 1.87
CA GLU A 90 -6.23 -11.31 1.98
C GLU A 90 -7.05 -10.65 0.86
N PHE A 91 -6.38 -9.94 -0.07
CA PHE A 91 -7.00 -9.19 -1.17
C PHE A 91 -7.87 -7.99 -0.74
N ASP A 92 -7.68 -7.49 0.48
CA ASP A 92 -8.40 -6.35 1.05
C ASP A 92 -7.73 -5.00 0.76
N ALA A 93 -6.50 -5.04 0.22
CA ALA A 93 -5.74 -3.88 -0.19
C ALA A 93 -4.88 -4.16 -1.42
N SER A 94 -4.58 -3.10 -2.17
CA SER A 94 -3.57 -3.09 -3.21
C SER A 94 -2.38 -2.25 -2.77
N LEU A 95 -1.18 -2.72 -3.09
CA LEU A 95 0.08 -2.09 -2.73
C LEU A 95 0.90 -1.81 -3.98
N TYR A 96 1.41 -0.59 -4.07
CA TYR A 96 2.35 -0.15 -5.09
C TYR A 96 3.62 0.37 -4.41
N ARG A 97 4.79 0.04 -4.97
CA ARG A 97 6.11 0.50 -4.51
C ARG A 97 6.90 1.03 -5.71
N SER A 98 7.48 2.20 -5.58
CA SER A 98 8.24 2.85 -6.66
C SER A 98 9.48 2.08 -7.12
N TYR A 99 10.04 1.24 -6.24
CA TYR A 99 11.28 0.49 -6.50
C TYR A 99 11.05 -0.92 -7.07
N GLU A 100 9.81 -1.37 -7.18
CA GLU A 100 9.48 -2.64 -7.85
C GLU A 100 9.27 -2.37 -9.35
N SER A 101 9.82 -3.23 -10.22
CA SER A 101 9.61 -3.10 -11.66
C SER A 101 8.13 -3.29 -11.99
N SER A 102 7.55 -2.35 -12.73
CA SER A 102 6.12 -2.16 -12.98
C SER A 102 5.46 -3.24 -13.86
N THR A 103 5.63 -4.52 -13.54
CA THR A 103 4.95 -5.62 -14.25
C THR A 103 3.50 -5.82 -13.79
N ASP A 104 3.14 -5.31 -12.61
CA ASP A 104 1.78 -5.44 -12.08
C ASP A 104 0.93 -4.20 -12.41
N LYS A 105 -0.34 -4.45 -12.73
CA LYS A 105 -1.33 -3.41 -13.04
C LYS A 105 -1.55 -2.55 -11.79
N ARG A 106 -0.94 -1.37 -11.75
CA ARG A 106 -1.17 -0.38 -10.70
C ARG A 106 -2.63 0.02 -10.68
N LEU A 107 -3.31 -0.25 -9.57
CA LEU A 107 -4.63 0.31 -9.29
C LEU A 107 -4.52 1.82 -9.02
N LEU A 108 -5.52 2.56 -9.50
CA LEU A 108 -5.63 4.00 -9.30
C LEU A 108 -5.81 4.34 -7.81
N SER A 109 -4.98 5.24 -7.30
CA SER A 109 -5.06 5.78 -5.95
C SER A 109 -6.19 6.81 -5.89
N PHE A 110 -7.41 6.31 -5.73
CA PHE A 110 -8.65 7.10 -5.76
C PHE A 110 -9.48 6.80 -4.52
N VAL A 111 -10.12 7.82 -3.95
CA VAL A 111 -11.11 7.69 -2.87
C VAL A 111 -12.41 8.36 -3.29
N GLY A 112 -13.55 7.76 -2.96
CA GLY A 112 -14.86 8.36 -3.23
C GLY A 112 -15.94 7.85 -2.29
N ASN A 113 -17.03 8.62 -2.21
CA ASN A 113 -18.22 8.31 -1.41
C ASN A 113 -19.52 8.44 -2.22
N GLY A 114 -19.42 8.52 -3.55
CA GLY A 114 -20.52 8.73 -4.49
C GLY A 114 -21.05 10.16 -4.59
N LYS A 115 -20.68 11.09 -3.69
CA LYS A 115 -20.90 12.53 -3.86
C LYS A 115 -19.66 13.22 -4.41
N ILE A 116 -18.52 12.92 -3.79
CA ILE A 116 -17.21 13.43 -4.17
C ILE A 116 -16.24 12.27 -4.40
N GLY A 117 -15.28 12.51 -5.30
CA GLY A 117 -14.15 11.64 -5.59
C GLY A 117 -12.87 12.44 -5.58
N PHE A 118 -11.77 11.83 -5.16
CA PHE A 118 -10.46 12.45 -5.14
C PHE A 118 -9.43 11.46 -5.68
N SER A 119 -8.72 11.87 -6.73
CA SER A 119 -7.68 11.08 -7.36
C SER A 119 -6.31 11.63 -6.98
N VAL A 120 -5.51 10.82 -6.28
CA VAL A 120 -4.12 11.19 -5.95
C VAL A 120 -3.24 11.11 -7.20
N ASP A 121 -3.52 10.16 -8.10
CA ASP A 121 -2.70 9.90 -9.28
C ASP A 121 -2.96 10.87 -10.44
N ASP A 122 -4.14 11.50 -10.47
CA ASP A 122 -4.53 12.47 -11.49
C ASP A 122 -4.38 13.89 -10.94
N ASP A 123 -3.15 14.27 -10.62
CA ASP A 123 -2.78 15.63 -10.18
C ASP A 123 -3.62 16.15 -9.01
N ASN A 124 -3.95 15.26 -8.06
CA ASN A 124 -4.80 15.58 -6.91
C ASN A 124 -6.16 16.19 -7.30
N THR A 125 -6.77 15.73 -8.40
CA THR A 125 -8.04 16.26 -8.92
C THR A 125 -9.24 15.84 -8.08
N LEU A 126 -10.11 16.80 -7.80
CA LEU A 126 -11.39 16.61 -7.14
C LEU A 126 -12.50 16.42 -8.17
N TYR A 127 -13.28 15.36 -8.00
CA TYR A 127 -14.38 14.96 -8.87
C TYR A 127 -15.72 15.06 -8.13
N VAL A 128 -16.77 15.47 -8.85
CA VAL A 128 -18.15 15.44 -8.36
C VAL A 128 -19.00 14.53 -9.23
N PHE A 129 -20.11 14.07 -8.64
CA PHE A 129 -21.03 13.18 -9.34
C PHE A 129 -21.68 13.88 -10.52
N ASN A 130 -21.63 13.24 -11.69
CA ASN A 130 -22.31 13.70 -12.89
C ASN A 130 -22.97 12.50 -13.59
N ASN A 131 -24.31 12.49 -13.58
CA ASN A 131 -25.19 11.46 -14.14
C ASN A 131 -25.03 10.05 -13.54
N ARG A 132 -23.91 9.37 -13.80
CA ARG A 132 -23.68 7.97 -13.41
C ARG A 132 -22.48 7.77 -12.50
N THR A 133 -21.49 8.66 -12.57
CA THR A 133 -20.17 8.45 -11.96
C THR A 133 -19.59 9.78 -11.47
N LEU A 134 -18.59 9.70 -10.59
CA LEU A 134 -17.70 10.79 -10.22
C LEU A 134 -16.76 11.13 -11.37
N SER A 135 -17.28 11.82 -12.39
CA SER A 135 -16.56 12.07 -13.65
C SER A 135 -16.44 13.54 -14.03
N LEU A 136 -17.04 14.46 -13.25
CA LEU A 136 -16.89 15.89 -13.50
C LEU A 136 -15.75 16.45 -12.63
N PRO A 137 -14.60 16.82 -13.22
CA PRO A 137 -13.52 17.43 -12.47
C PRO A 137 -13.87 18.86 -12.08
N LEU A 138 -13.57 19.23 -10.84
CA LEU A 138 -13.63 20.61 -10.38
C LEU A 138 -12.28 21.30 -10.64
N PRO A 139 -12.26 22.61 -10.96
CA PRO A 139 -11.06 23.39 -11.16
C PRO A 139 -10.35 23.76 -9.83
N PHE A 140 -10.30 22.82 -8.89
CA PHE A 140 -9.65 22.95 -7.59
C PHE A 140 -8.99 21.64 -7.18
N HIS A 141 -7.70 21.71 -6.84
CA HIS A 141 -6.87 20.56 -6.47
C HIS A 141 -6.53 20.63 -4.98
N PRO A 142 -7.28 19.92 -4.11
CA PRO A 142 -7.13 20.02 -2.67
C PRO A 142 -5.91 19.28 -2.10
N GLY A 143 -5.29 18.38 -2.88
CA GLY A 143 -4.18 17.58 -2.39
C GLY A 143 -2.97 18.42 -2.00
N VAL A 144 -2.48 18.15 -0.79
CA VAL A 144 -1.26 18.74 -0.26
C VAL A 144 -0.06 17.89 -0.63
N GLU A 145 0.95 18.54 -1.23
CA GLU A 145 2.24 17.95 -1.52
C GLU A 145 3.31 18.47 -0.57
N ILE A 146 4.18 17.56 -0.12
CA ILE A 146 5.30 17.87 0.76
C ILE A 146 6.57 17.78 -0.06
N THR A 147 7.22 18.92 -0.25
CA THR A 147 8.47 19.01 -1.00
C THR A 147 9.63 19.16 -0.04
N TYR A 148 10.67 18.36 -0.25
CA TYR A 148 11.93 18.49 0.47
C TYR A 148 13.03 18.91 -0.52
N PRO A 149 13.66 20.08 -0.35
CA PRO A 149 14.56 20.63 -1.35
C PRO A 149 15.70 19.66 -1.72
N GLN A 150 15.88 19.43 -3.03
CA GLN A 150 17.02 18.72 -3.63
C GLN A 150 17.23 17.27 -3.13
N ALA A 151 16.17 16.63 -2.64
CA ALA A 151 16.24 15.23 -2.22
C ALA A 151 15.46 14.33 -3.16
N SER A 152 16.07 13.21 -3.55
CA SER A 152 15.32 12.08 -4.11
C SER A 152 14.54 11.38 -3.00
N HIS A 153 13.41 10.81 -3.38
CA HIS A 153 12.56 10.04 -2.49
C HIS A 153 12.06 8.76 -3.16
N GLN A 154 11.69 7.80 -2.33
CA GLN A 154 10.96 6.61 -2.75
C GLN A 154 9.52 6.72 -2.25
N GLU A 155 8.60 6.10 -2.99
CA GLU A 155 7.17 6.15 -2.71
C GLU A 155 6.56 4.75 -2.54
N GLY A 156 5.59 4.65 -1.65
CA GLY A 156 4.73 3.48 -1.51
C GLY A 156 3.29 3.91 -1.35
N ASN A 157 2.37 3.33 -2.13
CA ASN A 157 0.96 3.64 -2.09
C ASN A 157 0.15 2.40 -1.73
N VAL A 158 -0.81 2.55 -0.82
CA VAL A 158 -1.74 1.48 -0.42
C VAL A 158 -3.16 1.97 -0.63
N VAL A 159 -3.93 1.24 -1.41
CA VAL A 159 -5.38 1.44 -1.53
C VAL A 159 -6.05 0.35 -0.71
N HIS A 160 -6.68 0.70 0.40
CA HIS A 160 -7.36 -0.25 1.26
C HIS A 160 -8.85 -0.29 0.94
N PHE A 161 -9.31 -1.37 0.34
CA PHE A 161 -10.66 -1.52 -0.19
C PHE A 161 -11.72 -1.54 0.92
N VAL A 162 -11.48 -2.36 1.96
CA VAL A 162 -12.42 -2.55 3.07
C VAL A 162 -12.54 -1.34 3.97
N LYS A 163 -11.48 -0.54 4.11
CA LYS A 163 -11.49 0.69 4.92
C LYS A 163 -11.80 1.94 4.10
N GLY A 164 -11.87 1.83 2.78
CA GLY A 164 -12.09 2.95 1.88
C GLY A 164 -11.06 4.07 1.92
N THR A 165 -9.83 3.76 2.31
CA THR A 165 -8.78 4.73 2.62
C THR A 165 -7.56 4.49 1.75
N VAL A 166 -6.93 5.56 1.27
CA VAL A 166 -5.67 5.52 0.54
C VAL A 166 -4.54 6.06 1.41
N PHE A 167 -3.41 5.37 1.42
CA PHE A 167 -2.18 5.77 2.10
C PHE A 167 -1.08 5.99 1.07
N ARG A 168 -0.35 7.10 1.19
CA ARG A 168 0.84 7.39 0.37
C ARG A 168 2.00 7.71 1.28
N TYR A 169 3.10 6.98 1.14
CA TYR A 169 4.30 7.12 1.93
C TYR A 169 5.42 7.65 1.05
N GLN A 170 6.10 8.69 1.50
CA GLN A 170 7.27 9.26 0.84
C GLN A 170 8.43 9.24 1.83
N CYS A 171 9.54 8.63 1.44
CA CYS A 171 10.74 8.57 2.27
C CYS A 171 11.89 9.31 1.62
N PHE A 172 12.40 10.32 2.31
CA PHE A 172 13.54 11.14 1.88
C PHE A 172 14.82 10.67 2.58
N ASN A 173 15.91 10.54 1.84
CA ASN A 173 17.21 10.19 2.40
C ASN A 173 18.01 11.46 2.76
N LYS A 174 18.45 11.58 4.01
CA LYS A 174 19.32 12.67 4.48
C LYS A 174 20.37 12.15 5.45
N ARG A 175 21.65 12.29 5.08
CA ARG A 175 22.82 11.93 5.93
C ARG A 175 22.73 10.51 6.53
N ARG A 176 22.34 9.50 5.74
CA ARG A 176 22.16 8.09 6.15
C ARG A 176 21.01 7.81 7.12
N LYS A 177 20.16 8.79 7.40
CA LYS A 177 18.87 8.62 8.07
C LYS A 177 17.75 8.95 7.11
N THR A 178 16.58 8.38 7.34
CA THR A 178 15.41 8.56 6.46
C THR A 178 14.32 9.32 7.16
N ILE A 179 13.77 10.32 6.48
CA ILE A 179 12.61 11.08 6.95
C ILE A 179 11.40 10.48 6.26
N SER A 180 10.34 10.18 7.02
CA SER A 180 9.10 9.63 6.47
C SER A 180 8.00 10.67 6.50
N VAL A 181 7.34 10.83 5.36
CA VAL A 181 6.10 11.58 5.19
C VAL A 181 5.00 10.58 4.85
N SER A 182 3.92 10.58 5.63
CA SER A 182 2.78 9.69 5.45
C SER A 182 1.54 10.53 5.16
N HIS A 183 0.91 10.28 4.03
CA HIS A 183 -0.37 10.84 3.65
C HIS A 183 -1.47 9.80 3.81
N THR A 184 -2.63 10.23 4.27
CA THR A 184 -3.84 9.41 4.34
C THR A 184 -4.99 10.21 3.77
N TYR A 185 -5.74 9.60 2.87
CA TYR A 185 -6.87 10.23 2.18
C TYR A 185 -8.11 9.36 2.33
N TYR A 186 -9.24 9.98 2.61
CA TYR A 186 -10.54 9.33 2.48
C TYR A 186 -11.66 10.35 2.24
N ALA A 187 -12.57 9.99 1.35
CA ALA A 187 -13.86 10.69 1.21
C ALA A 187 -14.82 10.12 2.27
N HIS A 188 -15.25 10.95 3.21
CA HIS A 188 -16.02 10.51 4.36
C HIS A 188 -17.36 9.92 3.92
N ARG A 189 -17.69 8.70 4.35
CA ARG A 189 -18.83 7.97 3.79
C ARG A 189 -20.16 8.41 4.42
N THR A 190 -20.16 8.71 5.72
CA THR A 190 -21.34 9.17 6.44
C THR A 190 -21.55 10.70 6.39
N ILE A 191 -20.52 11.46 6.00
CA ILE A 191 -20.55 12.93 5.84
C ILE A 191 -20.19 13.21 4.38
N PRO A 192 -21.16 13.19 3.45
CA PRO A 192 -20.88 13.14 2.01
C PRO A 192 -20.06 14.30 1.47
N SER A 193 -20.12 15.45 2.13
CA SER A 193 -19.44 16.69 1.76
C SER A 193 -17.95 16.68 2.12
N LEU A 194 -17.48 15.76 2.98
CA LEU A 194 -16.16 15.84 3.62
C LEU A 194 -15.10 14.95 2.95
N LEU A 195 -14.03 15.58 2.49
CA LEU A 195 -12.76 14.95 2.16
C LEU A 195 -11.76 15.20 3.30
N VAL A 196 -11.10 14.14 3.77
CA VAL A 196 -10.08 14.25 4.81
C VAL A 196 -8.73 13.82 4.26
N GLN A 197 -7.74 14.69 4.40
CA GLN A 197 -6.32 14.40 4.21
C GLN A 197 -5.57 14.58 5.53
N THR A 198 -4.72 13.63 5.88
CA THR A 198 -3.80 13.74 7.01
C THR A 198 -2.38 13.55 6.52
N VAL A 199 -1.50 14.48 6.86
CA VAL A 199 -0.07 14.43 6.53
C VAL A 199 0.72 14.35 7.83
N LYS A 200 1.43 13.25 8.04
CA LYS A 200 2.32 13.05 9.19
C LYS A 200 3.76 13.06 8.71
N ILE A 201 4.56 13.95 9.28
CA ILE A 201 5.99 14.08 9.00
C ILE A 201 6.74 13.64 10.25
N VAL A 202 7.68 12.70 10.11
CA VAL A 202 8.50 12.19 11.22
C VAL A 202 9.97 12.53 10.98
N ASN A 203 10.57 13.30 11.89
CA ASN A 203 11.98 13.69 11.84
C ASN A 203 12.81 12.88 12.85
N PRO A 204 13.56 11.85 12.42
CA PRO A 204 14.46 11.10 13.30
C PRO A 204 15.87 11.73 13.44
N LEU A 205 16.10 12.89 12.84
CA LEU A 205 17.38 13.60 12.93
C LEU A 205 17.50 14.32 14.27
N SER A 206 18.74 14.72 14.58
CA SER A 206 19.05 15.57 15.73
C SER A 206 18.90 17.07 15.42
N ASP A 207 18.68 17.42 14.16
CA ASP A 207 18.53 18.79 13.68
C ASP A 207 17.08 19.01 13.21
N PRO A 208 16.51 20.23 13.35
CA PRO A 208 15.22 20.57 12.79
C PRO A 208 15.24 20.51 11.26
N ILE A 209 14.09 20.22 10.67
CA ILE A 209 13.93 20.13 9.20
C ILE A 209 12.71 20.92 8.78
N THR A 210 12.88 21.75 7.75
CA THR A 210 11.79 22.50 7.14
C THR A 210 11.41 21.87 5.80
N PHE A 211 10.11 21.66 5.61
CA PHE A 211 9.51 21.18 4.37
C PHE A 211 8.73 22.30 3.70
N GLY A 212 8.73 22.30 2.36
CA GLY A 212 7.77 23.06 1.57
C GLY A 212 6.42 22.37 1.58
N ILE A 213 5.37 23.17 1.71
CA ILE A 213 3.98 22.71 1.59
C ILE A 213 3.41 23.38 0.36
N GLU A 214 2.98 22.57 -0.59
CA GLU A 214 2.39 23.03 -1.83
C GLU A 214 0.97 22.48 -1.96
N GLN A 215 0.04 23.35 -2.32
CA GLN A 215 -1.31 22.96 -2.72
C GLN A 215 -1.57 23.70 -4.02
N LYS A 216 -1.76 22.96 -5.11
CA LYS A 216 -2.03 23.54 -6.43
C LYS A 216 -3.27 24.44 -6.40
N GLY A 217 -4.29 24.08 -5.61
CA GLY A 217 -5.44 24.95 -5.34
C GLY A 217 -6.24 25.21 -6.61
N SER A 218 -6.57 26.48 -6.88
CA SER A 218 -7.35 26.85 -8.07
C SER A 218 -6.52 26.78 -9.35
N THR A 219 -7.05 26.10 -10.37
CA THR A 219 -6.47 26.09 -11.73
C THR A 219 -7.08 27.10 -12.67
N THR A 220 -8.05 27.88 -12.22
CA THR A 220 -8.67 28.92 -13.05
C THR A 220 -8.83 30.22 -12.29
N GLU A 221 -8.73 31.34 -13.01
CA GLU A 221 -8.95 32.68 -12.45
C GLU A 221 -10.42 32.93 -12.07
N ASN A 222 -11.33 32.06 -12.51
CA ASN A 222 -12.76 32.18 -12.29
C ASN A 222 -13.22 31.69 -10.90
N LEU A 223 -12.36 31.02 -10.12
CA LEU A 223 -12.70 30.71 -8.74
C LEU A 223 -12.53 31.95 -7.86
N GLN A 224 -13.57 32.21 -7.09
CA GLN A 224 -13.55 33.27 -6.11
C GLN A 224 -13.26 32.67 -4.74
N ALA A 225 -12.43 33.35 -3.94
CA ALA A 225 -12.03 32.93 -2.62
C ALA A 225 -12.35 34.01 -1.60
N LYS A 226 -12.89 33.62 -0.45
CA LYS A 226 -13.17 34.52 0.67
C LYS A 226 -12.80 33.84 2.00
N PRO A 227 -12.25 34.55 2.98
CA PRO A 227 -12.12 34.01 4.34
C PRO A 227 -13.50 33.63 4.89
N LEU A 228 -13.65 32.41 5.42
CA LEU A 228 -14.90 31.95 6.02
C LEU A 228 -15.14 32.58 7.40
N GLY A 229 -14.06 32.98 8.10
CA GLY A 229 -14.11 33.52 9.46
C GLY A 229 -14.37 32.48 10.55
N ILE A 230 -14.35 31.19 10.20
CA ILE A 230 -14.44 30.05 11.12
C ILE A 230 -13.08 29.37 11.15
N LYS A 231 -12.53 29.18 12.34
CA LYS A 231 -11.33 28.37 12.53
C LYS A 231 -11.68 26.90 12.60
N ASP A 232 -10.80 26.05 12.09
CA ASP A 232 -10.91 24.61 12.29
C ASP A 232 -10.60 24.24 13.76
N ARG A 233 -10.73 22.95 14.08
CA ARG A 233 -10.42 22.42 15.43
C ARG A 233 -8.97 22.64 15.85
N TYR A 234 -8.07 22.86 14.89
CA TYR A 234 -6.63 23.05 15.08
C TYR A 234 -6.23 24.53 15.09
N GLY A 235 -7.21 25.45 15.04
CA GLY A 235 -6.99 26.89 15.05
C GLY A 235 -6.59 27.49 13.70
N GLN A 236 -6.68 26.73 12.59
CA GLN A 236 -6.39 27.20 11.24
C GLN A 236 -7.59 27.96 10.67
N ASP A 237 -7.32 29.08 10.02
CA ASP A 237 -8.36 29.84 9.33
C ASP A 237 -8.84 29.10 8.09
N ASN A 238 -10.15 29.06 7.86
CA ASN A 238 -10.71 28.45 6.66
C ASN A 238 -11.04 29.48 5.58
N ILE A 239 -10.88 29.06 4.32
CA ILE A 239 -11.21 29.81 3.12
C ILE A 239 -12.35 29.09 2.43
N ILE A 240 -13.38 29.84 2.03
CA ILE A 240 -14.45 29.35 1.17
C ILE A 240 -14.18 29.78 -0.27
N TRP A 241 -14.25 28.82 -1.17
CA TRP A 241 -14.12 29.01 -2.60
C TRP A 241 -15.44 28.69 -3.28
N HIS A 242 -15.70 29.32 -4.41
CA HIS A 242 -16.84 28.97 -5.24
C HIS A 242 -16.58 29.24 -6.71
N GLY A 243 -17.31 28.53 -7.56
CA GLY A 243 -17.20 28.65 -9.01
C GLY A 243 -18.30 27.89 -9.72
N LYS A 244 -18.17 27.80 -11.04
CA LYS A 244 -19.10 27.06 -11.89
C LYS A 244 -18.36 26.22 -12.92
N VAL A 245 -18.91 25.06 -13.24
CA VAL A 245 -18.38 24.14 -14.27
C VAL A 245 -19.48 23.85 -15.30
N SER A 246 -19.11 23.79 -16.57
CA SER A 246 -20.04 23.42 -17.65
C SER A 246 -20.18 21.89 -17.72
N THR A 247 -21.42 21.40 -17.89
CA THR A 247 -21.70 19.96 -17.99
C THR A 247 -21.63 19.43 -19.42
N GLY A 248 -21.31 20.29 -20.40
CA GLY A 248 -21.21 19.93 -21.82
C GLY A 248 -22.53 19.51 -22.49
N SER A 249 -23.63 19.39 -21.74
CA SER A 249 -24.88 18.77 -22.19
C SER A 249 -25.84 19.76 -22.85
N ALA A 250 -25.88 21.01 -22.38
CA ALA A 250 -26.75 22.07 -22.91
C ALA A 250 -26.10 23.45 -22.80
N LYS A 251 -26.37 24.31 -23.80
CA LYS A 251 -25.90 25.70 -23.82
C LYS A 251 -26.49 26.44 -22.60
N ASP A 252 -25.66 27.17 -21.87
CA ASP A 252 -26.02 27.94 -20.66
C ASP A 252 -26.42 27.12 -19.41
N THR A 253 -26.19 25.81 -19.42
CA THR A 253 -26.37 24.97 -18.22
C THR A 253 -25.03 24.75 -17.51
N VAL A 254 -24.99 25.09 -16.23
CA VAL A 254 -23.79 25.01 -15.40
C VAL A 254 -24.09 24.32 -14.07
N ILE A 255 -23.08 23.75 -13.45
CA ILE A 255 -23.11 23.31 -12.05
C ILE A 255 -22.37 24.36 -11.23
N ALA A 256 -23.06 25.00 -10.29
CA ALA A 256 -22.42 25.81 -9.27
C ALA A 256 -21.85 24.91 -8.17
N PHE A 257 -20.64 25.20 -7.70
CA PHE A 257 -20.00 24.50 -6.59
C PHE A 257 -19.41 25.49 -5.60
N ALA A 258 -19.29 25.04 -4.35
CA ALA A 258 -18.53 25.71 -3.31
C ALA A 258 -17.69 24.69 -2.54
N LEU A 259 -16.58 25.14 -1.97
CA LEU A 259 -15.71 24.31 -1.16
C LEU A 259 -15.08 25.11 -0.03
N VAL A 260 -14.85 24.47 1.10
CA VAL A 260 -14.17 25.05 2.28
C VAL A 260 -12.89 24.29 2.51
N THR A 261 -11.77 24.99 2.61
CA THR A 261 -10.45 24.41 2.86
C THR A 261 -9.72 25.19 3.94
N PRO A 262 -8.88 24.55 4.77
CA PRO A 262 -8.01 25.27 5.68
C PRO A 262 -6.96 26.06 4.89
N LYS A 263 -6.56 27.22 5.43
CA LYS A 263 -5.45 28.01 4.92
C LYS A 263 -4.14 27.37 5.36
N LEU A 264 -3.43 26.78 4.40
CA LEU A 264 -2.18 26.08 4.68
C LEU A 264 -0.99 27.06 4.78
N PRO A 265 -0.03 26.80 5.68
CA PRO A 265 1.25 27.50 5.67
C PRO A 265 2.08 27.07 4.46
N SER A 266 2.99 27.91 3.98
CA SER A 266 3.89 27.58 2.87
C SER A 266 5.03 26.64 3.27
N THR A 267 5.37 26.59 4.56
CA THR A 267 6.42 25.71 5.08
C THR A 267 6.02 25.17 6.44
N VAL A 268 6.58 24.01 6.80
CA VAL A 268 6.46 23.42 8.13
C VAL A 268 7.83 22.99 8.63
N THR A 269 8.17 23.42 9.84
CA THR A 269 9.39 22.99 10.53
C THR A 269 9.04 21.89 11.52
N VAL A 270 9.79 20.79 11.46
CA VAL A 270 9.64 19.64 12.34
C VAL A 270 10.88 19.53 13.22
N GLU A 271 10.66 19.61 14.53
CA GLU A 271 11.72 19.59 15.54
C GLU A 271 12.48 18.25 15.54
N PRO A 272 13.73 18.24 16.05
CA PRO A 272 14.52 17.02 16.20
C PRO A 272 13.77 15.91 16.93
N LYS A 273 13.90 14.67 16.45
CA LYS A 273 13.31 13.46 17.07
C LYS A 273 11.81 13.58 17.36
N SER A 274 11.09 14.37 16.57
CA SER A 274 9.68 14.66 16.75
C SER A 274 8.86 14.30 15.51
N SER A 275 7.53 14.41 15.63
CA SER A 275 6.62 14.29 14.51
C SER A 275 5.59 15.39 14.53
N THR A 276 5.27 15.93 13.36
CA THR A 276 4.21 16.92 13.17
C THR A 276 3.10 16.32 12.32
N VAL A 277 1.85 16.60 12.67
CA VAL A 277 0.67 16.12 11.94
C VAL A 277 -0.13 17.32 11.46
N LEU A 278 -0.31 17.42 10.14
CA LEU A 278 -1.19 18.36 9.48
C LEU A 278 -2.48 17.64 9.12
N ARG A 279 -3.61 18.23 9.48
CA ARG A 279 -4.94 17.70 9.18
C ARG A 279 -5.64 18.70 8.27
N ILE A 280 -6.07 18.22 7.12
CA ILE A 280 -6.72 19.02 6.08
C ILE A 280 -8.10 18.44 5.88
N GLN A 281 -9.11 19.23 6.19
CA GLN A 281 -10.53 18.88 6.03
C GLN A 281 -11.10 19.78 4.95
N THR A 282 -11.46 19.20 3.82
CA THR A 282 -12.05 19.91 2.70
C THR A 282 -13.53 19.55 2.60
N LEU A 283 -14.40 20.54 2.77
CA LEU A 283 -15.82 20.36 2.54
C LEU A 283 -16.18 20.82 1.13
N VAL A 284 -17.07 20.08 0.46
CA VAL A 284 -17.46 20.33 -0.92
C VAL A 284 -18.95 20.14 -1.04
N ASP A 285 -19.60 21.10 -1.70
CA ASP A 285 -21.00 20.95 -2.10
C ASP A 285 -21.23 21.57 -3.47
N TYR A 286 -22.23 21.05 -4.17
CA TYR A 286 -22.55 21.47 -5.53
C TYR A 286 -24.03 21.30 -5.82
N SER A 287 -24.50 22.13 -6.73
CA SER A 287 -25.88 22.14 -7.21
C SER A 287 -26.10 21.10 -8.32
N GLY A 288 -27.37 20.77 -8.58
CA GLY A 288 -27.74 20.15 -9.84
C GLY A 288 -27.53 21.09 -11.04
N PRO A 289 -27.68 20.61 -12.28
CA PRO A 289 -27.58 21.46 -13.47
C PRO A 289 -28.58 22.63 -13.39
N LEU A 290 -28.08 23.86 -13.49
CA LEU A 290 -28.88 25.09 -13.42
C LEU A 290 -28.52 26.07 -14.53
N LYS A 291 -29.40 27.03 -14.82
CA LYS A 291 -29.11 28.09 -15.79
C LYS A 291 -28.12 29.09 -15.19
N SER A 292 -27.20 29.63 -15.99
CA SER A 292 -26.16 30.53 -15.44
C SER A 292 -26.72 31.77 -14.73
N LYS A 293 -27.97 32.17 -14.99
CA LYS A 293 -28.66 33.26 -14.29
C LYS A 293 -28.95 32.97 -12.80
N ASP A 294 -29.17 31.70 -12.45
CA ASP A 294 -29.58 31.27 -11.11
C ASP A 294 -28.35 31.00 -10.20
N TYR A 295 -27.14 31.10 -10.77
CA TYR A 295 -25.86 30.89 -10.09
C TYR A 295 -25.70 31.68 -8.77
N PRO A 296 -26.00 32.99 -8.68
CA PRO A 296 -25.78 33.74 -7.45
C PRO A 296 -26.60 33.21 -6.26
N SER A 297 -27.84 32.80 -6.52
CA SER A 297 -28.73 32.24 -5.49
C SER A 297 -28.23 30.87 -5.03
N ALA A 298 -27.87 30.00 -5.98
CA ALA A 298 -27.34 28.67 -5.69
C ALA A 298 -26.05 28.73 -4.87
N VAL A 299 -25.10 29.60 -5.24
CA VAL A 299 -23.85 29.74 -4.48
C VAL A 299 -24.11 30.22 -3.05
N SER A 300 -25.03 31.16 -2.84
CA SER A 300 -25.35 31.62 -1.49
C SER A 300 -25.88 30.48 -0.60
N GLN A 301 -26.69 29.58 -1.15
CA GLN A 301 -27.22 28.41 -0.44
C GLN A 301 -26.11 27.37 -0.15
N LEU A 302 -25.24 27.11 -1.13
CA LEU A 302 -24.11 26.20 -0.95
C LEU A 302 -23.16 26.73 0.14
N GLN A 303 -22.90 28.03 0.15
CA GLN A 303 -22.03 28.66 1.16
C GLN A 303 -22.63 28.61 2.57
N SER A 304 -23.94 28.83 2.73
CA SER A 304 -24.60 28.69 4.02
C SER A 304 -24.57 27.24 4.52
N PHE A 305 -24.87 26.28 3.64
CA PHE A 305 -24.81 24.85 3.97
C PHE A 305 -23.39 24.46 4.43
N LEU A 306 -22.36 24.80 3.66
CA LEU A 306 -20.98 24.45 4.01
C LEU A 306 -20.50 25.11 5.30
N LYS A 307 -21.00 26.31 5.62
CA LYS A 307 -20.69 26.99 6.88
C LYS A 307 -21.24 26.23 8.08
N GLU A 308 -22.50 25.79 8.01
CA GLU A 308 -23.14 24.99 9.05
C GLU A 308 -22.51 23.59 9.17
N GLU A 309 -22.21 22.96 8.03
CA GLU A 309 -21.53 21.67 7.97
C GLU A 309 -20.13 21.75 8.62
N MET A 310 -19.38 22.82 8.37
CA MET A 310 -18.07 23.04 8.97
C MET A 310 -18.15 23.18 10.49
N GLN A 311 -19.14 23.91 11.00
CA GLN A 311 -19.33 24.04 12.45
C GLN A 311 -19.60 22.68 13.12
N ARG A 312 -20.38 21.81 12.46
CA ARG A 312 -20.63 20.46 12.95
C ARG A 312 -19.37 19.59 12.86
N VAL A 313 -18.65 19.60 11.74
CA VAL A 313 -17.43 18.77 11.57
C VAL A 313 -16.32 19.15 12.54
N VAL A 314 -16.13 20.45 12.82
CA VAL A 314 -15.14 20.93 13.79
C VAL A 314 -15.38 20.40 15.21
N SER A 315 -16.64 20.12 15.57
CA SER A 315 -16.99 19.57 16.88
C SER A 315 -16.59 18.10 17.06
N ILE A 316 -16.38 17.35 15.98
CA ILE A 316 -16.11 15.91 16.00
C ILE A 316 -14.60 15.67 16.04
N GLU A 317 -14.17 14.69 16.84
CA GLU A 317 -12.75 14.31 16.90
C GLU A 317 -12.31 13.52 15.67
N SER A 318 -11.07 13.74 15.20
CA SER A 318 -10.57 13.06 14.00
C SER A 318 -10.58 11.53 14.09
N HIS A 319 -10.35 10.97 15.28
CA HIS A 319 -10.39 9.52 15.45
C HIS A 319 -11.83 8.99 15.33
N ILE A 320 -12.81 9.75 15.80
CA ILE A 320 -14.25 9.44 15.67
C ILE A 320 -14.65 9.55 14.19
N LEU A 321 -14.29 10.63 13.49
CA LEU A 321 -14.54 10.77 12.05
C LEU A 321 -13.98 9.57 11.26
N ARG A 322 -12.74 9.18 11.54
CA ARG A 322 -12.14 8.02 10.88
C ARG A 322 -12.91 6.73 11.16
N ASN A 323 -13.29 6.49 12.41
CA ASN A 323 -14.02 5.27 12.78
C ASN A 323 -15.40 5.24 12.11
N MET A 324 -16.16 6.35 12.12
CA MET A 324 -17.44 6.44 11.42
C MET A 324 -17.33 6.11 9.93
N HIS A 325 -16.27 6.60 9.27
CA HIS A 325 -16.01 6.28 7.86
C HIS A 325 -15.68 4.79 7.66
N VAL A 326 -14.78 4.22 8.47
CA VAL A 326 -14.37 2.82 8.37
C VAL A 326 -15.52 1.88 8.68
N ASP A 327 -16.36 2.19 9.67
CA ASP A 327 -17.52 1.39 10.06
C ASP A 327 -18.57 1.38 8.93
N ALA A 328 -18.82 2.52 8.29
CA ALA A 328 -19.72 2.59 7.15
C ALA A 328 -19.20 1.79 5.94
N TRP A 329 -17.87 1.74 5.74
CA TRP A 329 -17.29 0.87 4.72
C TRP A 329 -17.36 -0.61 5.09
N SER A 330 -17.06 -0.98 6.35
CA SER A 330 -17.10 -2.38 6.78
C SER A 330 -18.51 -2.98 6.66
N GLN A 331 -19.55 -2.18 6.91
CA GLN A 331 -20.94 -2.59 6.72
C GLN A 331 -21.25 -2.99 5.28
N LEU A 332 -20.68 -2.31 4.28
CA LEU A 332 -20.89 -2.66 2.87
C LEU A 332 -20.17 -3.94 2.48
N TRP A 333 -18.97 -4.14 3.01
CA TRP A 333 -18.18 -5.35 2.80
C TRP A 333 -18.67 -6.55 3.61
N SER A 334 -19.61 -6.37 4.54
CA SER A 334 -20.18 -7.45 5.36
C SER A 334 -20.87 -8.55 4.54
N THR A 335 -21.31 -8.23 3.32
CA THR A 335 -21.95 -9.18 2.40
C THR A 335 -21.00 -10.19 1.79
N GLY A 336 -19.68 -9.96 1.85
CA GLY A 336 -18.59 -10.91 1.58
C GLY A 336 -18.65 -11.66 0.25
N PHE A 337 -17.82 -11.27 -0.73
CA PHE A 337 -17.57 -12.06 -1.94
C PHE A 337 -16.11 -12.52 -1.98
N GLY A 338 -15.87 -13.82 -2.13
CA GLY A 338 -14.51 -14.38 -2.16
C GLY A 338 -14.38 -15.46 -3.22
N ILE A 339 -13.24 -15.47 -3.91
CA ILE A 339 -12.84 -16.55 -4.81
C ILE A 339 -11.50 -17.13 -4.37
N SER A 340 -11.28 -18.42 -4.58
CA SER A 340 -9.98 -19.04 -4.29
C SER A 340 -8.89 -18.47 -5.22
N GLN A 341 -7.69 -18.26 -4.67
CA GLN A 341 -6.57 -17.74 -5.45
C GLN A 341 -6.16 -18.73 -6.55
N SER A 342 -6.22 -18.28 -7.80
CA SER A 342 -5.66 -18.98 -8.95
C SER A 342 -4.20 -18.55 -9.17
N LYS A 343 -3.32 -19.54 -9.34
CA LYS A 343 -1.89 -19.33 -9.70
C LYS A 343 -1.65 -19.32 -11.21
N ALA A 344 -2.70 -19.45 -12.02
CA ALA A 344 -2.57 -19.41 -13.47
C ALA A 344 -2.20 -17.99 -13.94
N TYR A 345 -1.36 -17.91 -14.97
CA TYR A 345 -0.95 -16.63 -15.54
C TYR A 345 -2.18 -15.86 -16.07
N GLY A 346 -2.31 -14.60 -15.66
CA GLY A 346 -3.43 -13.74 -16.06
C GLY A 346 -4.78 -14.08 -15.42
N ALA A 347 -4.82 -14.96 -14.42
CA ALA A 347 -6.06 -15.28 -13.72
C ALA A 347 -6.60 -14.07 -12.94
N LEU A 348 -7.92 -13.91 -12.99
CA LEU A 348 -8.65 -12.92 -12.20
C LEU A 348 -8.70 -13.42 -10.74
N ASN A 349 -8.00 -12.72 -9.85
CA ASN A 349 -7.92 -13.02 -8.43
C ASN A 349 -8.69 -11.98 -7.60
N GLY A 350 -8.77 -12.21 -6.29
CA GLY A 350 -9.49 -11.35 -5.36
C GLY A 350 -9.03 -9.89 -5.39
N ASP A 351 -7.75 -9.63 -5.68
CA ASP A 351 -7.18 -8.28 -5.80
C ASP A 351 -7.89 -7.45 -6.87
N VAL A 352 -8.11 -8.02 -8.06
CA VAL A 352 -8.78 -7.33 -9.16
C VAL A 352 -10.27 -7.20 -8.91
N ILE A 353 -10.90 -8.24 -8.33
CA ILE A 353 -12.33 -8.22 -8.01
C ILE A 353 -12.64 -7.19 -6.93
N ASN A 354 -11.94 -7.25 -5.80
CA ASN A 354 -12.16 -6.34 -4.68
C ASN A 354 -11.78 -4.92 -5.06
N GLY A 355 -10.72 -4.73 -5.85
CA GLY A 355 -10.41 -3.42 -6.44
C GLY A 355 -11.54 -2.88 -7.32
N THR A 356 -12.16 -3.73 -8.15
CA THR A 356 -13.29 -3.33 -9.01
C THR A 356 -14.52 -2.96 -8.17
N ILE A 357 -14.90 -3.80 -7.20
CA ILE A 357 -16.01 -3.54 -6.28
C ILE A 357 -15.74 -2.23 -5.50
N TYR A 358 -14.52 -2.03 -5.02
CA TYR A 358 -14.11 -0.81 -4.34
C TYR A 358 -14.37 0.43 -5.18
N TYR A 359 -13.97 0.43 -6.46
CA TYR A 359 -14.22 1.58 -7.33
C TYR A 359 -15.70 1.79 -7.56
N ILE A 360 -16.49 0.74 -7.83
CA ILE A 360 -17.94 0.87 -7.98
C ILE A 360 -18.56 1.49 -6.72
N LEU A 361 -18.25 0.96 -5.54
CA LEU A 361 -18.75 1.46 -4.27
C LEU A 361 -18.26 2.88 -3.95
N SER A 362 -17.10 3.29 -4.45
CA SER A 362 -16.60 4.66 -4.30
C SER A 362 -17.40 5.67 -5.14
N HIS A 363 -18.08 5.21 -6.19
CA HIS A 363 -18.93 6.03 -7.07
C HIS A 363 -20.40 6.08 -6.64
N VAL A 364 -20.79 5.32 -5.61
CA VAL A 364 -22.18 5.19 -5.16
C VAL A 364 -22.35 5.73 -3.74
N ARG A 365 -23.39 6.58 -3.58
CA ARG A 365 -23.80 7.14 -2.28
C ARG A 365 -24.29 6.04 -1.36
N ALA A 366 -23.88 6.07 -0.10
CA ALA A 366 -24.44 5.19 0.93
C ALA A 366 -25.53 5.94 1.71
N LEU A 367 -26.63 6.29 1.04
CA LEU A 367 -27.69 7.16 1.57
C LEU A 367 -28.15 6.73 2.97
N ALA A 368 -28.37 5.44 3.20
CA ALA A 368 -28.83 4.94 4.50
C ALA A 368 -27.83 5.16 5.65
N SER A 369 -26.53 5.32 5.36
CA SER A 369 -25.45 5.50 6.34
C SER A 369 -25.09 6.97 6.56
N GLU A 370 -25.76 7.90 5.89
CA GLU A 370 -25.44 9.32 6.01
C GLU A 370 -26.05 9.94 7.25
N TRP A 371 -25.27 10.81 7.89
CA TRP A 371 -25.68 11.43 9.16
C TRP A 371 -26.84 12.43 9.04
N ASN A 372 -27.12 12.91 7.83
CA ASN A 372 -28.24 13.81 7.56
C ASN A 372 -29.52 13.05 7.21
N THR A 373 -29.46 11.72 7.08
CA THR A 373 -30.62 10.88 6.77
C THR A 373 -31.47 10.68 8.01
N GLY A 374 -32.72 11.15 7.92
CA GLY A 374 -33.66 11.05 9.03
C GLY A 374 -34.16 9.61 9.27
N PRO A 375 -34.72 9.29 10.45
CA PRO A 375 -35.23 7.95 10.74
C PRO A 375 -36.34 7.48 9.79
N ALA A 376 -37.18 8.39 9.28
CA ALA A 376 -38.24 8.07 8.32
C ALA A 376 -37.67 7.71 6.94
N GLU A 377 -36.75 8.53 6.43
CA GLU A 377 -36.04 8.28 5.16
C GLU A 377 -35.22 7.00 5.23
N HIS A 378 -34.57 6.73 6.37
CA HIS A 378 -33.84 5.47 6.58
C HIS A 378 -34.77 4.25 6.45
N ARG A 379 -35.99 4.30 7.00
CA ARG A 379 -36.96 3.20 6.86
C ARG A 379 -37.41 3.02 5.42
N GLU A 380 -37.62 4.11 4.68
CA GLU A 380 -37.98 4.07 3.27
C GLU A 380 -36.86 3.45 2.42
N LEU A 381 -35.61 3.86 2.64
CA LEU A 381 -34.43 3.29 1.97
C LEU A 381 -34.29 1.79 2.27
N GLN A 382 -34.51 1.37 3.51
CA GLN A 382 -34.51 -0.05 3.89
C GLN A 382 -35.64 -0.82 3.21
N ALA A 383 -36.84 -0.23 3.08
CA ALA A 383 -37.96 -0.85 2.38
C ALA A 383 -37.68 -1.04 0.89
N LEU A 384 -37.02 -0.06 0.24
CA LEU A 384 -36.58 -0.19 -1.16
C LEU A 384 -35.55 -1.31 -1.35
N LEU A 385 -34.63 -1.51 -0.39
CA LEU A 385 -33.66 -2.61 -0.43
C LEU A 385 -34.31 -3.97 -0.14
N ALA A 386 -35.36 -4.00 0.69
CA ALA A 386 -36.10 -5.22 1.02
C ALA A 386 -36.97 -5.74 -0.12
N TYR A 387 -37.23 -4.92 -1.15
CA TYR A 387 -37.93 -5.31 -2.35
C TYR A 387 -36.91 -5.60 -3.47
N PRO A 388 -36.45 -6.85 -3.63
CA PRO A 388 -35.64 -7.21 -4.77
C PRO A 388 -36.52 -7.14 -6.02
N GLU A 389 -36.48 -6.00 -6.71
CA GLU A 389 -36.90 -5.92 -8.12
C GLU A 389 -36.25 -7.09 -8.86
N HIS A 390 -37.07 -8.04 -9.33
CA HIS A 390 -36.66 -9.32 -9.92
C HIS A 390 -35.99 -9.17 -11.30
N CYS A 391 -34.99 -8.30 -11.42
CA CYS A 391 -33.99 -8.43 -12.45
C CYS A 391 -33.28 -9.78 -12.21
N TYR A 392 -33.55 -10.77 -13.08
CA TYR A 392 -33.19 -12.19 -12.97
C TYR A 392 -34.12 -13.07 -12.12
N GLY A 393 -35.44 -12.97 -12.27
CA GLY A 393 -36.44 -13.85 -11.63
C GLY A 393 -36.25 -15.36 -11.88
N GLY A 394 -35.28 -15.98 -11.21
CA GLY A 394 -35.03 -17.42 -11.21
C GLY A 394 -34.14 -17.96 -12.33
N HIS A 395 -33.57 -17.12 -13.21
CA HIS A 395 -32.67 -17.59 -14.26
C HIS A 395 -31.21 -17.36 -13.89
N HIS A 396 -30.46 -18.46 -13.77
CA HIS A 396 -29.00 -18.44 -13.64
C HIS A 396 -28.40 -17.83 -14.92
N THR A 397 -27.84 -16.63 -14.84
CA THR A 397 -26.98 -16.07 -15.90
C THR A 397 -25.53 -16.45 -15.67
N LEU A 398 -25.28 -17.75 -15.52
CA LEU A 398 -24.00 -18.33 -15.88
C LEU A 398 -24.15 -18.80 -17.31
N GLN A 399 -23.54 -18.08 -18.25
CA GLN A 399 -23.24 -18.62 -19.57
C GLN A 399 -22.20 -19.73 -19.38
N ALA A 400 -22.69 -20.90 -18.95
CA ALA A 400 -21.90 -22.08 -18.67
C ALA A 400 -21.56 -22.75 -20.00
N SER A 401 -20.29 -22.69 -20.37
CA SER A 401 -19.63 -23.88 -20.88
C SER A 401 -18.48 -24.23 -19.93
N THR A 402 -18.83 -25.04 -18.93
CA THR A 402 -17.95 -26.00 -18.28
C THR A 402 -16.82 -25.46 -17.40
N TYR A 403 -17.10 -25.13 -16.13
CA TYR A 403 -16.16 -25.38 -15.03
C TYR A 403 -16.93 -25.73 -13.75
N GLY A 404 -16.72 -26.95 -13.24
CA GLY A 404 -17.37 -27.46 -12.04
C GLY A 404 -16.86 -26.78 -10.78
N LEU A 405 -17.74 -26.05 -10.09
CA LEU A 405 -17.53 -25.58 -8.73
C LEU A 405 -18.17 -26.58 -7.77
N THR A 406 -17.35 -27.34 -7.05
CA THR A 406 -17.76 -28.13 -5.89
C THR A 406 -17.98 -27.20 -4.70
N HIS A 407 -19.23 -27.04 -4.28
CA HIS A 407 -19.58 -26.49 -2.97
C HIS A 407 -19.27 -27.53 -1.89
N HIS A 408 -18.38 -27.19 -0.96
CA HIS A 408 -18.39 -27.79 0.38
C HIS A 408 -18.78 -26.71 1.38
N LEU A 409 -20.04 -26.78 1.82
CA LEU A 409 -20.50 -26.16 3.06
C LEU A 409 -20.26 -27.18 4.18
N GLN A 410 -19.51 -26.76 5.20
CA GLN A 410 -19.66 -27.23 6.57
C GLN A 410 -19.47 -26.04 7.51
#